data_AF-A0A1F7CKW3-F1
#
_entry.id   AF-A0A1F7CKW3-F1
#
_cell.length_a   1.000
_cell.length_b   1.000
_cell.length_c   1.000
_cell.angle_alpha   90.00
_cell.angle_beta   90.00
_cell.angle_gamma   90.00
#
_symmetry.space_group_name_H-M   'P 1'
#
loop_
_entity.id
_entity.type
_entity.pdbx_description
1 polymer ?
#
loop_
_entity_poly.entity_id
_entity_poly.type
_entity_poly.pdbx_seq_one_letter_code
_entity_poly.pdbx_strand_id
1 'polypeptide(L)'
;MSHVMFHYNGQKKVVEGKEGETLLNIAINNAIPMEHACGGNGFCTTCMCKVKNGMEHCSKRNDREENMGITKDPYRLGCQTRVNGTGDVVVEVTD
;
A
#
# COMPACT_ATOMS: atom_id res chain seq x y z
N MET A 1 2.08 13.65 -9.54
CA MET A 1 1.84 12.19 -9.51
C MET A 1 2.84 11.59 -8.55
N SER A 2 2.43 10.63 -7.74
CA SER A 2 3.37 9.92 -6.86
C SER A 2 4.06 8.83 -7.65
N HIS A 3 5.36 8.61 -7.46
CA HIS A 3 6.02 7.41 -7.94
C HIS A 3 6.03 6.38 -6.80
N VAL A 4 5.48 5.21 -7.06
CA VAL A 4 5.45 4.13 -6.08
C VAL A 4 6.36 3.01 -6.54
N MET A 5 7.41 2.73 -5.76
CA MET A 5 8.31 1.61 -5.97
C MET A 5 7.84 0.42 -5.14
N PHE A 6 7.37 -0.63 -5.79
CA PHE A 6 7.04 -1.89 -5.13
C PHE A 6 8.23 -2.83 -5.17
N HIS A 7 8.57 -3.40 -4.00
CA HIS A 7 9.44 -4.56 -3.86
C HIS A 7 8.56 -5.79 -3.60
N TYR A 8 8.65 -6.81 -4.45
CA TYR A 8 7.84 -8.04 -4.37
C TYR A 8 8.58 -9.19 -5.06
N ASN A 9 8.56 -10.42 -4.54
CA ASN A 9 9.22 -11.58 -5.16
C ASN A 9 10.68 -11.33 -5.65
N GLY A 10 11.46 -10.55 -4.91
CA GLY A 10 12.83 -10.16 -5.29
C GLY A 10 12.93 -9.16 -6.46
N GLN A 11 11.81 -8.71 -7.01
CA GLN A 11 11.72 -7.71 -8.07
C GLN A 11 11.45 -6.31 -7.51
N LYS A 12 11.74 -5.31 -8.34
CA LYS A 12 11.35 -3.91 -8.09
C LYS A 12 10.64 -3.37 -9.30
N LYS A 13 9.51 -2.69 -9.08
CA LYS A 13 8.77 -2.00 -10.14
C LYS A 13 8.34 -0.62 -9.67
N VAL A 14 8.69 0.39 -10.46
CA VAL A 14 8.24 1.77 -10.24
C VAL A 14 7.02 2.02 -11.13
N VAL A 15 5.96 2.55 -10.53
CA VAL A 15 4.69 2.85 -11.21
C VAL A 15 4.17 4.20 -10.76
N GLU A 16 3.29 4.79 -11.55
CA GLU A 16 2.61 6.03 -11.17
C GLU A 16 1.38 5.74 -10.31
N GLY A 17 1.23 6.51 -9.24
CA GLY A 17 0.04 6.53 -8.39
C GLY A 17 -0.65 7.89 -8.48
N LYS A 18 -1.96 7.88 -8.74
CA LYS A 18 -2.79 9.09 -8.70
C LYS A 18 -3.20 9.41 -7.26
N GLU A 19 -3.42 10.68 -6.99
CA GLU A 19 -3.94 11.13 -5.70
C GLU A 19 -5.20 10.35 -5.30
N GLY A 20 -5.23 9.88 -4.06
CA GLY A 20 -6.34 9.13 -3.51
C GLY A 20 -6.37 7.64 -3.90
N GLU A 21 -5.54 7.17 -4.84
CA GLU A 21 -5.45 5.74 -5.14
C GLU A 21 -4.81 4.98 -3.97
N THR A 22 -5.34 3.79 -3.69
CA THR A 22 -4.80 2.90 -2.65
C THR A 22 -3.57 2.16 -3.18
N LEU A 23 -2.61 1.83 -2.31
CA LEU A 23 -1.46 1.00 -2.69
C LEU A 23 -1.88 -0.34 -3.31
N LEU A 24 -2.97 -0.94 -2.85
CA LEU A 24 -3.53 -2.17 -3.45
C LEU A 24 -3.94 -1.97 -4.91
N ASN A 25 -4.79 -0.97 -5.18
CA ASN A 25 -5.24 -0.69 -6.56
C ASN A 25 -4.06 -0.36 -7.48
N ILE A 26 -3.09 0.43 -7.01
CA ILE A 26 -1.88 0.75 -7.78
C ILE A 26 -1.11 -0.55 -8.11
N ALA A 27 -0.96 -1.46 -7.16
CA ALA A 27 -0.30 -2.75 -7.38
C ALA A 27 -1.05 -3.61 -8.42
N ILE A 28 -2.35 -3.84 -8.23
CA ILE A 28 -3.18 -4.68 -9.10
C ILE A 28 -3.20 -4.14 -10.54
N ASN A 29 -3.43 -2.83 -10.71
CA ASN A 29 -3.49 -2.18 -12.02
C ASN A 29 -2.17 -2.30 -12.80
N ASN A 30 -1.06 -2.54 -12.09
CA ASN A 30 0.27 -2.70 -12.66
C ASN A 30 0.77 -4.16 -12.62
N ALA A 31 -0.12 -5.14 -12.41
CA ALA A 31 0.20 -6.56 -12.35
C ALA A 31 1.27 -6.92 -11.29
N ILE A 32 1.28 -6.18 -10.17
CA ILE A 32 2.11 -6.48 -9.00
C ILE A 32 1.27 -7.36 -8.06
N PRO A 33 1.74 -8.56 -7.70
CA PRO A 33 0.99 -9.44 -6.82
C PRO A 33 0.88 -8.82 -5.44
N MET A 34 -0.34 -8.71 -4.93
CA MET A 34 -0.66 -8.33 -3.56
C MET A 34 -1.97 -9.01 -3.19
N GLU A 35 -1.97 -9.84 -2.15
CA GLU A 35 -3.15 -10.62 -1.80
C GLU A 35 -4.29 -9.73 -1.27
N HIS A 36 -5.54 -10.08 -1.58
CA HIS A 36 -6.69 -9.25 -1.22
C HIS A 36 -7.95 -10.09 -1.00
N ALA A 37 -7.90 -11.01 -0.04
CA ALA A 37 -8.99 -11.97 0.21
C ALA A 37 -10.35 -11.33 0.45
N CYS A 38 -10.42 -10.14 1.09
CA CYS A 38 -11.67 -9.40 1.30
C CYS A 38 -12.04 -8.43 0.16
N GLY A 39 -11.30 -8.42 -0.95
CA GLY A 39 -11.52 -7.48 -2.06
C GLY A 39 -11.18 -6.01 -1.74
N GLY A 40 -10.31 -5.77 -0.76
CA GLY A 40 -9.88 -4.42 -0.39
C GLY A 40 -10.82 -3.66 0.56
N ASN A 41 -11.73 -4.37 1.22
CA ASN A 41 -12.72 -3.77 2.13
C ASN A 41 -12.21 -3.49 3.56
N GLY A 42 -10.99 -3.91 3.90
CA GLY A 42 -10.43 -3.73 5.24
C GLY A 42 -10.98 -4.72 6.28
N PHE A 43 -11.36 -5.93 5.85
CA PHE A 43 -11.85 -7.02 6.71
C PHE A 43 -10.89 -8.23 6.76
N CYS A 44 -9.70 -8.11 6.15
CA CYS A 44 -8.64 -9.10 6.24
C CYS A 44 -7.28 -8.39 6.29
N THR A 45 -6.21 -9.14 6.51
CA THR A 45 -4.84 -8.62 6.56
C THR A 45 -3.96 -9.06 5.38
N THR A 46 -4.50 -9.77 4.39
CA THR A 46 -3.69 -10.33 3.28
C THR A 46 -3.03 -9.25 2.41
N CYS A 47 -3.61 -8.05 2.31
CA CYS A 47 -3.01 -6.93 1.57
C CYS A 47 -1.96 -6.14 2.37
N MET A 48 -1.49 -6.70 3.48
CA MET A 48 -0.51 -6.06 4.33
C MET A 48 0.78 -5.79 3.56
N CYS A 49 1.38 -4.64 3.83
CA CYS A 49 2.64 -4.22 3.24
C CYS A 49 3.42 -3.36 4.23
N LYS A 50 4.69 -3.10 3.93
CA LYS A 50 5.51 -2.14 4.68
C LYS A 50 5.81 -0.93 3.81
N VAL A 51 5.42 0.25 4.26
CA VAL A 51 5.85 1.52 3.63
C VAL A 51 7.22 1.85 4.20
N LYS A 52 8.28 1.59 3.42
CA LYS A 52 9.69 1.74 3.82
C LYS A 52 10.17 3.18 3.73
N ASN A 53 9.59 3.97 2.83
CA ASN A 53 9.88 5.38 2.65
C ASN A 53 8.66 6.11 2.08
N GLY A 54 8.55 7.43 2.33
CA GLY A 54 7.44 8.26 1.85
C GLY A 54 6.12 8.04 2.58
N MET A 55 6.16 7.73 3.89
CA MET A 55 4.94 7.57 4.70
C MET A 55 4.15 8.88 4.78
N GLU A 56 4.85 10.01 4.79
CA GLU A 56 4.31 11.38 4.72
C GLU A 56 3.53 11.66 3.42
N HIS A 57 3.80 10.89 2.36
CA HIS A 57 3.07 10.95 1.09
C HIS A 57 1.89 9.97 1.04
N CYS A 58 1.60 9.29 2.14
CA CYS A 58 0.45 8.41 2.28
C CYS A 58 -0.63 9.05 3.18
N SER A 59 -1.85 8.52 3.10
CA SER A 59 -2.92 8.86 4.02
C SER A 59 -2.58 8.42 5.44
N LYS A 60 -3.11 9.16 6.41
CA LYS A 60 -3.11 8.72 7.82
C LYS A 60 -3.76 7.34 7.94
N ARG A 61 -3.30 6.59 8.93
CA ARG A 61 -3.91 5.32 9.32
C ARG A 61 -5.37 5.56 9.68
N ASN A 62 -6.25 4.62 9.30
CA ASN A 62 -7.68 4.70 9.57
C ASN A 62 -8.14 3.61 10.53
N ASP A 63 -9.38 3.74 11.02
CA ASP A 63 -9.97 2.80 11.98
C ASP A 63 -10.03 1.36 11.46
N ARG A 64 -10.12 1.14 10.14
CA ARG A 64 -10.13 -0.21 9.56
C ARG A 64 -8.77 -0.88 9.73
N GLU A 65 -7.67 -0.15 9.53
CA GLU A 65 -6.33 -0.66 9.80
C GLU A 65 -6.14 -0.97 11.30
N GLU A 66 -6.57 -0.07 12.17
CA GLU A 66 -6.44 -0.22 13.62
C GLU A 66 -7.27 -1.38 14.17
N ASN A 67 -8.51 -1.53 13.71
CA ASN A 67 -9.38 -2.66 14.09
C ASN A 67 -8.83 -4.01 13.64
N MET A 68 -8.02 -4.04 12.58
CA MET A 68 -7.29 -5.24 12.12
C MET A 68 -5.95 -5.45 12.86
N GLY A 69 -5.64 -4.62 13.86
CA GLY A 69 -4.42 -4.71 14.67
C GLY A 69 -3.19 -4.07 14.03
N ILE A 70 -3.32 -3.40 12.88
CA ILE A 70 -2.20 -2.77 12.17
C ILE A 70 -2.04 -1.34 12.70
N THR A 71 -1.35 -1.20 13.83
CA THR A 71 -1.30 0.06 14.60
C THR A 71 0.05 0.78 14.57
N LYS A 72 1.09 0.17 13.96
CA LYS A 72 2.45 0.72 13.98
C LYS A 72 3.12 0.67 12.62
N ASP A 73 3.91 1.70 12.36
CA ASP A 73 4.77 1.78 11.18
C ASP A 73 5.92 0.76 11.29
N PRO A 74 6.44 0.26 10.16
CA PRO A 74 6.08 0.62 8.79
C PRO A 74 4.86 -0.14 8.23
N TYR A 75 4.17 -0.94 9.05
CA TYR A 75 3.09 -1.82 8.59
C TYR A 75 1.81 -1.06 8.29
N ARG A 76 1.21 -1.37 7.14
CA ARG A 76 -0.02 -0.78 6.62
C ARG A 76 -0.87 -1.85 5.91
N LEU A 77 -2.17 -1.61 5.78
CA LEU A 77 -3.00 -2.35 4.83
C LEU A 77 -2.98 -1.62 3.49
N GLY A 78 -2.48 -2.27 2.44
CA GLY A 78 -2.39 -1.67 1.10
C GLY A 78 -3.74 -1.19 0.56
N CYS A 79 -4.84 -1.85 0.94
CA CYS A 79 -6.20 -1.43 0.55
C CYS A 79 -6.71 -0.18 1.29
N GLN A 80 -6.14 0.16 2.45
CA GLN A 80 -6.56 1.30 3.26
C GLN A 80 -5.59 2.48 3.17
N THR A 81 -4.39 2.26 2.63
CA THR A 81 -3.35 3.28 2.49
C THR A 81 -3.45 3.93 1.12
N ARG A 82 -3.77 5.22 1.09
CA ARG A 82 -3.87 6.02 -0.15
C ARG A 82 -2.62 6.86 -0.35
N VAL A 83 -2.20 7.08 -1.59
CA VAL A 83 -1.14 8.04 -1.90
C VAL A 83 -1.72 9.45 -2.07
N ASN A 84 -0.96 10.46 -1.67
CA ASN A 84 -1.38 11.87 -1.70
C ASN A 84 -1.12 12.54 -3.07
N GLY A 85 -0.66 11.79 -4.09
CA GLY A 85 -0.47 12.30 -5.45
C GLY A 85 0.83 13.07 -5.70
N THR A 86 1.67 13.23 -4.68
CA THR A 86 2.99 13.86 -4.72
C THR A 86 4.04 12.98 -4.03
N GLY A 87 5.32 13.15 -4.40
CA GLY A 87 6.45 12.47 -3.77
C GLY A 87 6.62 10.99 -4.14
N ASP A 88 7.70 10.41 -3.62
CA ASP A 88 8.07 9.02 -3.89
C ASP A 88 7.74 8.14 -2.68
N VAL A 89 7.17 6.96 -2.93
CA VAL A 89 6.79 5.99 -1.90
C VAL A 89 7.46 4.65 -2.20
N VAL A 90 8.10 4.05 -1.20
CA VAL A 90 8.70 2.71 -1.33
C VAL A 90 7.89 1.72 -0.50
N VAL A 91 7.37 0.68 -1.15
CA VAL A 91 6.49 -0.32 -0.56
C VAL A 91 7.12 -1.70 -0.70
N GLU A 92 7.29 -2.42 0.41
CA GLU A 92 7.59 -3.85 0.42
C GLU A 92 6.29 -4.62 0.57
N VAL A 93 5.93 -5.38 -0.47
CA VAL A 93 4.83 -6.34 -0.41
C VAL A 93 5.33 -7.57 0.34
N THR A 94 4.61 -7.99 1.36
CA THR A 94 4.90 -9.25 2.06
C THR A 94 4.31 -10.39 1.24
N ASP A 95 5.16 -11.38 0.92
CA ASP A 95 4.75 -12.65 0.33
C ASP A 95 3.94 -13.49 1.31
#